data_AF-A0A2K1NZ76-F1
#
_entry.id   AF-A0A2K1NZ76-F1
#
_cell.length_a   1.000
_cell.length_b   1.000
_cell.length_c   1.000
_cell.angle_alpha   90.00
_cell.angle_beta   90.00
_cell.angle_gamma   90.00
#
_symmetry.space_group_name_H-M   'P 1'
#
loop_
_entity.id
_entity.type
_entity.pdbx_description
1 polymer ?
#
loop_
_entity_poly.entity_id
_entity_poly.type
_entity_poly.pdbx_seq_one_letter_code
_entity_poly.pdbx_strand_id
1 'polypeptide(L)'
;MKEKDSENKSSLKNLLTIIGSMAVIYFATIILWNIYEENLETHHYYPYVKIKESGYKRVKTFPFTENVSNITIEKTDYTNLYMVNTDFGSFTIQTFDDRFFFFQNSEMAIVSYPSYDFRGLEYAVIQNNGNFFKFVIVPNEKLVENIFIFVENINHVKILRVPDIENYNYIKEEEDRYSINIPNNNFFIPKNFIETIGESDGFLFFISKKYGLFNKIYYLEKDTQNFGELIMITESNFPNIF
;
A
#
# COMPACT_ATOMS: atom_id res chain seq x y z
N MET A 1 -53.50 -41.20 -32.97
CA MET A 1 -52.19 -41.69 -32.44
C MET A 1 -50.99 -40.96 -33.08
N LYS A 2 -51.05 -40.48 -34.34
CA LYS A 2 -49.95 -39.73 -34.98
C LYS A 2 -49.77 -38.25 -34.55
N GLU A 3 -50.83 -37.53 -34.16
CA GLU A 3 -50.74 -36.10 -33.76
C GLU A 3 -50.07 -35.89 -32.38
N LYS A 4 -50.33 -36.80 -31.43
CA LYS A 4 -49.78 -36.72 -30.07
C LYS A 4 -48.25 -36.89 -30.05
N ASP A 5 -47.71 -37.67 -30.97
CA ASP A 5 -46.26 -37.87 -31.13
C ASP A 5 -45.56 -36.68 -31.80
N SER A 6 -46.27 -35.91 -32.67
CA SER A 6 -45.72 -34.69 -33.25
C SER A 6 -45.70 -33.51 -32.26
N GLU A 7 -46.73 -33.38 -31.43
CA GLU A 7 -46.77 -32.34 -30.39
C GLU A 7 -45.72 -32.58 -29.30
N ASN A 8 -45.53 -33.84 -28.86
CA ASN A 8 -44.49 -34.20 -27.89
C ASN A 8 -43.07 -33.92 -28.42
N LYS A 9 -42.81 -34.17 -29.70
CA LYS A 9 -41.51 -33.83 -30.32
C LYS A 9 -41.28 -32.32 -30.43
N SER A 10 -42.34 -31.56 -30.72
CA SER A 10 -42.29 -30.09 -30.77
C SER A 10 -42.03 -29.49 -29.38
N SER A 11 -42.72 -29.99 -28.35
CA SER A 11 -42.52 -29.58 -26.95
C SER A 11 -41.12 -29.89 -26.43
N LEU A 12 -40.60 -31.09 -26.73
CA LEU A 12 -39.25 -31.49 -26.33
C LEU A 12 -38.16 -30.67 -27.05
N LYS A 13 -38.38 -30.32 -28.33
CA LYS A 13 -37.50 -29.41 -29.08
C LYS A 13 -37.48 -28.01 -28.47
N ASN A 14 -38.64 -27.48 -28.08
CA ASN A 14 -38.74 -26.17 -27.42
C ASN A 14 -38.07 -26.19 -26.05
N LEU A 15 -38.26 -27.25 -25.26
CA LEU A 15 -37.59 -27.42 -23.97
C LEU A 15 -36.07 -27.48 -24.13
N LEU A 16 -35.55 -28.24 -25.09
CA LEU A 16 -34.12 -28.28 -25.41
C LEU A 16 -33.58 -26.92 -25.86
N THR A 17 -34.38 -26.17 -26.62
CA THR A 17 -34.01 -24.81 -27.05
C THR A 17 -33.92 -23.86 -25.86
N ILE A 18 -34.87 -23.94 -24.92
CA ILE A 18 -34.85 -23.15 -23.68
C ILE A 18 -33.65 -23.51 -22.82
N ILE A 19 -33.40 -24.80 -22.59
CA ILE A 19 -32.25 -25.28 -21.79
C ILE A 19 -30.94 -24.84 -22.44
N GLY A 20 -30.80 -25.00 -23.76
CA GLY A 20 -29.62 -24.55 -24.49
C GLY A 20 -29.41 -23.04 -24.39
N SER A 21 -30.49 -22.25 -24.49
CA SER A 21 -30.41 -20.79 -24.34
C SER A 21 -30.00 -20.38 -22.92
N MET A 22 -30.53 -21.04 -21.89
CA MET A 22 -30.13 -20.81 -20.50
C MET A 22 -28.66 -21.14 -20.27
N ALA A 23 -28.17 -22.25 -20.85
CA ALA A 23 -26.76 -22.63 -20.75
C ALA A 23 -25.83 -21.58 -21.40
N VAL A 24 -26.21 -21.05 -22.57
CA VAL A 24 -25.45 -19.97 -23.24
C VAL A 24 -25.43 -18.70 -22.40
N ILE A 25 -26.57 -18.28 -21.86
CA ILE A 25 -26.65 -17.09 -20.98
C ILE A 25 -25.78 -17.29 -19.74
N TYR A 26 -25.83 -18.47 -19.13
CA TYR A 26 -25.03 -18.78 -17.94
C TYR A 26 -23.53 -18.72 -18.26
N PHE A 27 -23.11 -19.30 -19.38
CA PHE A 27 -21.71 -19.30 -19.81
C PHE A 27 -21.22 -17.88 -20.14
N ALA A 28 -22.05 -17.09 -20.84
CA ALA A 28 -21.74 -15.68 -21.13
C ALA A 28 -21.63 -14.85 -19.84
N THR A 29 -22.53 -15.07 -18.87
CA THR A 29 -22.47 -14.39 -17.57
C THR A 29 -21.19 -14.74 -16.82
N ILE A 30 -20.75 -16.00 -16.81
CA ILE A 30 -19.48 -16.41 -16.18
C ILE A 30 -18.29 -15.73 -16.85
N ILE A 31 -18.22 -15.73 -18.19
CA ILE A 31 -17.13 -15.09 -18.91
C ILE A 31 -17.09 -13.59 -18.60
N LEU A 32 -18.26 -12.92 -18.67
CA LEU A 32 -18.37 -11.49 -18.36
C LEU A 32 -18.02 -11.20 -16.89
N TRP A 33 -18.39 -12.10 -15.97
CA TRP A 33 -18.02 -12.00 -14.56
C TRP A 33 -16.52 -12.12 -14.35
N ASN A 34 -15.86 -13.09 -14.98
CA ASN A 34 -14.41 -13.24 -14.90
C ASN A 34 -13.68 -12.03 -15.50
N ILE A 35 -14.14 -11.52 -16.65
CA ILE A 35 -13.61 -10.28 -17.25
C ILE A 35 -13.85 -9.08 -16.31
N TYR A 36 -14.98 -9.04 -15.63
CA TYR A 36 -15.30 -7.98 -14.67
C TYR A 36 -14.46 -8.07 -13.41
N GLU A 37 -14.23 -9.27 -12.85
CA GLU A 37 -13.31 -9.51 -11.72
C GLU A 37 -11.87 -9.13 -12.10
N GLU A 38 -11.39 -9.57 -13.27
CA GLU A 38 -10.07 -9.19 -13.79
C GLU A 38 -9.97 -7.67 -14.00
N ASN A 39 -11.05 -7.01 -14.43
CA ASN A 39 -11.10 -5.56 -14.52
C ASN A 39 -11.16 -4.86 -13.16
N LEU A 40 -11.86 -5.40 -12.16
CA LEU A 40 -11.88 -4.86 -10.80
C LEU A 40 -10.54 -5.03 -10.08
N GLU A 41 -9.85 -6.13 -10.34
CA GLU A 41 -8.48 -6.38 -9.88
C GLU A 41 -7.49 -5.39 -10.50
N THR A 42 -7.72 -4.97 -11.76
CA THR A 42 -6.83 -4.04 -12.47
C THR A 42 -7.23 -2.56 -12.36
N HIS A 43 -8.48 -2.25 -12.00
CA HIS A 43 -8.99 -0.89 -11.77
C HIS A 43 -9.42 -0.73 -10.31
N HIS A 44 -8.46 -0.53 -9.42
CA HIS A 44 -8.73 -0.22 -8.03
C HIS A 44 -9.38 1.17 -7.87
N TYR A 45 -10.61 1.17 -7.35
CA TYR A 45 -11.29 2.37 -6.88
C TYR A 45 -10.54 2.96 -5.68
N TYR A 46 -10.06 4.19 -5.80
CA TYR A 46 -9.40 4.91 -4.71
C TYR A 46 -10.41 5.34 -3.65
N PRO A 47 -10.32 4.84 -2.40
CA PRO A 47 -10.97 5.48 -1.29
C PRO A 47 -10.15 6.74 -0.99
N TYR A 48 -10.55 7.87 -1.57
CA TYR A 48 -9.93 9.17 -1.32
C TYR A 48 -9.70 9.36 0.19
N VAL A 49 -8.45 9.47 0.60
CA VAL A 49 -8.17 10.05 1.92
C VAL A 49 -8.54 11.52 1.79
N LYS A 50 -9.48 11.99 2.61
CA LYS A 50 -9.66 13.43 2.83
C LYS A 50 -8.44 13.93 3.58
N ILE A 51 -7.41 14.18 2.81
CA ILE A 51 -6.19 14.81 3.26
C ILE A 51 -6.53 16.26 3.62
N LYS A 52 -6.25 16.67 4.87
CA LYS A 52 -6.35 18.09 5.25
C LYS A 52 -5.42 18.88 4.33
N GLU A 53 -5.94 19.94 3.69
CA GLU A 53 -5.15 20.78 2.78
C GLU A 53 -3.97 21.47 3.47
N SER A 54 -4.00 21.60 4.80
CA SER A 54 -2.94 22.22 5.59
C SER A 54 -1.60 21.50 5.41
N GLY A 55 -0.66 22.18 4.76
CA GLY A 55 0.73 21.76 4.58
C GLY A 55 1.10 21.41 3.14
N TYR A 56 0.15 20.96 2.31
CA TYR A 56 0.46 20.50 0.96
C TYR A 56 0.77 21.67 0.02
N LYS A 57 1.79 21.50 -0.82
CA LYS A 57 2.05 22.42 -1.92
C LYS A 57 1.43 21.90 -3.20
N ARG A 58 0.48 22.66 -3.75
CA ARG A 58 -0.17 22.33 -5.03
C ARG A 58 0.68 22.81 -6.20
N VAL A 59 1.17 21.87 -7.02
CA VAL A 59 2.05 22.13 -8.16
C VAL A 59 1.24 22.16 -9.45
N LYS A 60 0.94 23.37 -9.95
CA LYS A 60 0.13 23.56 -11.16
C LYS A 60 0.93 23.79 -12.43
N THR A 61 2.20 24.17 -12.30
CA THR A 61 3.08 24.57 -13.39
C THR A 61 4.31 23.68 -13.40
N PHE A 62 4.73 23.19 -14.57
CA PHE A 62 5.88 22.30 -14.73
C PHE A 62 6.84 22.87 -15.79
N PRO A 63 8.17 22.75 -15.62
CA PRO A 63 8.86 22.19 -14.45
C PRO A 63 8.62 23.03 -13.19
N PHE A 64 8.60 22.38 -12.03
CA PHE A 64 8.46 23.01 -10.74
C PHE A 64 9.67 22.70 -9.88
N THR A 65 10.35 23.73 -9.38
CA THR A 65 11.44 23.58 -8.42
C THR A 65 10.99 24.13 -7.08
N GLU A 66 11.15 23.33 -6.03
CA GLU A 66 10.85 23.79 -4.67
C GLU A 66 11.90 24.83 -4.23
N ASN A 67 11.47 25.87 -3.51
CA ASN A 67 12.40 26.96 -3.17
C ASN A 67 13.36 26.57 -2.02
N VAL A 68 12.96 25.60 -1.20
CA VAL A 68 13.68 25.19 0.02
C VAL A 68 14.45 23.89 -0.18
N SER A 69 14.12 23.11 -1.20
CA SER A 69 14.81 21.88 -1.56
C SER A 69 15.21 21.94 -3.03
N ASN A 70 16.32 21.32 -3.40
CA ASN A 70 16.74 21.19 -4.81
C ASN A 70 15.94 20.10 -5.54
N ILE A 71 14.68 19.88 -5.12
CA ILE A 71 13.79 18.91 -5.73
C ILE A 71 13.03 19.61 -6.85
N THR A 72 13.15 19.06 -8.04
CA THR A 72 12.41 19.50 -9.23
C THR A 72 11.44 18.42 -9.67
N ILE A 73 10.19 18.78 -9.97
CA ILE A 73 9.18 17.89 -10.55
C ILE A 73 8.88 18.33 -11.98
N GLU A 74 8.88 17.36 -12.89
CA GLU A 74 8.59 17.53 -14.31
C GLU A 74 7.50 16.55 -14.74
N LYS A 75 6.71 16.94 -15.75
CA LYS A 75 5.76 16.01 -16.37
C LYS A 75 6.52 15.05 -17.28
N THR A 76 6.09 13.80 -17.29
CA THR A 76 6.48 12.84 -18.32
C THR A 76 5.47 12.85 -19.47
N ASP A 77 5.75 12.10 -20.52
CA ASP A 77 4.80 11.86 -21.62
C ASP A 77 3.57 11.02 -21.18
N TYR A 78 3.63 10.43 -19.98
CA TYR A 78 2.56 9.60 -19.43
C TYR A 78 1.70 10.38 -18.42
N THR A 79 0.39 10.21 -18.53
CA THR A 79 -0.59 10.84 -17.63
C THR A 79 -0.33 10.46 -16.18
N ASN A 80 -0.40 11.44 -15.26
CA ASN A 80 -0.23 11.26 -13.81
C ASN A 80 1.13 10.71 -13.37
N LEU A 81 2.09 10.60 -14.29
CA LEU A 81 3.46 10.19 -14.01
C LEU A 81 4.39 11.41 -14.11
N TYR A 82 5.17 11.61 -13.06
CA TYR A 82 6.06 12.74 -12.91
C TYR A 82 7.49 12.26 -12.70
N MET A 83 8.44 12.97 -13.32
CA MET A 83 9.87 12.80 -13.04
C MET A 83 10.25 13.71 -11.89
N VAL A 84 10.88 13.16 -10.88
CA VAL A 84 11.46 13.91 -9.75
C VAL A 84 12.96 13.88 -9.90
N ASN A 85 13.57 15.07 -9.96
CA ASN A 85 15.01 15.27 -10.02
C ASN A 85 15.48 15.83 -8.67
N THR A 86 16.54 15.26 -8.12
CA THR A 86 17.17 15.68 -6.85
C THR A 86 18.69 15.68 -7.00
N ASP A 87 19.40 16.24 -6.02
CA ASP A 87 20.87 16.18 -5.97
C ASP A 87 21.42 14.74 -5.84
N PHE A 88 20.59 13.79 -5.40
CA PHE A 88 20.96 12.39 -5.17
C PHE A 88 20.61 11.47 -6.34
N GLY A 89 19.95 12.00 -7.37
CA GLY A 89 19.48 11.26 -8.53
C GLY A 89 18.03 11.57 -8.89
N SER A 90 17.50 10.81 -9.83
CA SER A 90 16.15 10.99 -10.37
C SER A 90 15.31 9.73 -10.22
N PHE A 91 14.02 9.91 -9.96
CA PHE A 91 13.05 8.82 -9.84
C PHE A 91 11.68 9.25 -10.32
N THR A 92 10.80 8.29 -10.60
CA THR A 92 9.43 8.56 -11.04
C THR A 92 8.41 8.34 -9.94
N ILE A 93 7.43 9.22 -9.90
CA ILE A 93 6.27 9.15 -9.00
C ILE A 93 4.98 9.18 -9.82
N GLN A 94 3.95 8.52 -9.30
CA GLN A 94 2.66 8.44 -9.94
C GLN A 94 1.58 8.89 -8.95
N THR A 95 0.74 9.84 -9.34
CA THR A 95 -0.36 10.32 -8.50
C THR A 95 -1.43 11.06 -9.33
N PHE A 96 -2.69 10.91 -8.95
CA PHE A 96 -3.81 11.66 -9.53
C PHE A 96 -3.92 13.09 -8.98
N ASP A 97 -3.17 13.40 -7.94
CA ASP A 97 -3.29 14.65 -7.19
C ASP A 97 -2.00 15.46 -7.33
N ASP A 98 -2.14 16.76 -7.57
CA ASP A 98 -1.01 17.68 -7.77
C ASP A 98 -0.46 18.27 -6.46
N ARG A 99 -0.82 17.67 -5.31
CA ARG A 99 -0.37 18.07 -3.97
C ARG A 99 0.82 17.25 -3.50
N PHE A 100 1.91 17.93 -3.19
CA PHE A 100 3.16 17.33 -2.76
C PHE A 100 3.68 17.93 -1.46
N PHE A 101 4.43 17.12 -0.71
CA PHE A 101 5.39 17.60 0.28
C PHE A 101 6.80 17.28 -0.14
N PHE A 102 7.69 18.20 0.19
CA PHE A 102 9.10 18.11 -0.12
C PHE A 102 9.89 18.15 1.18
N PHE A 103 10.72 17.16 1.40
CA PHE A 103 11.68 17.13 2.49
C PHE A 103 13.05 16.85 1.92
N GLN A 104 14.06 17.63 2.30
CA GLN A 104 15.43 17.35 1.93
C GLN A 104 16.36 17.72 3.08
N ASN A 105 17.37 16.88 3.31
CA ASN A 105 18.52 17.19 4.15
C ASN A 105 19.81 16.78 3.41
N SER A 106 20.96 16.73 4.09
CA SER A 106 22.25 16.36 3.49
C SER A 106 22.36 14.88 3.09
N GLU A 107 21.45 14.03 3.57
CA GLU A 107 21.54 12.57 3.45
C GLU A 107 20.46 11.97 2.56
N MET A 108 19.30 12.63 2.44
CA MET A 108 18.17 12.12 1.68
C MET A 108 17.22 13.22 1.20
N ALA A 109 16.50 12.90 0.12
CA ALA A 109 15.39 13.68 -0.39
C ALA A 109 14.13 12.81 -0.41
N ILE A 110 13.01 13.38 0.02
CA ILE A 110 11.73 12.70 0.17
C ILE A 110 10.65 13.55 -0.49
N VAL A 111 9.87 12.91 -1.35
CA VAL A 111 8.63 13.49 -1.87
C VAL A 111 7.46 12.67 -1.39
N SER A 112 6.50 13.32 -0.72
CA SER A 112 5.26 12.69 -0.29
C SER A 112 4.07 13.18 -1.11
N TYR A 113 3.21 12.26 -1.50
CA TYR A 113 2.05 12.49 -2.35
C TYR A 113 0.93 11.47 -2.04
N PRO A 114 -0.32 11.77 -2.40
CA PRO A 114 -1.39 10.79 -2.34
C PRO A 114 -1.03 9.58 -3.21
N SER A 115 -1.00 8.38 -2.62
CA SER A 115 -0.59 7.17 -3.34
C SER A 115 -1.53 6.88 -4.52
N TYR A 116 -0.93 6.42 -5.62
CA TYR A 116 -1.67 5.95 -6.78
C TYR A 116 -2.16 4.51 -6.61
N ASP A 117 -1.65 3.68 -5.71
CA ASP A 117 -2.08 2.27 -5.63
C ASP A 117 -2.81 1.95 -4.32
N PHE A 118 -2.57 2.74 -3.28
CA PHE A 118 -3.03 2.46 -1.94
C PHE A 118 -3.80 3.62 -1.32
N ARG A 119 -4.68 3.32 -0.36
CA ARG A 119 -5.31 4.35 0.46
C ARG A 119 -4.29 4.89 1.47
N GLY A 120 -3.61 5.99 1.15
CA GLY A 120 -2.65 6.60 2.05
C GLY A 120 -1.78 7.68 1.41
N LEU A 121 -0.74 8.07 2.15
CA LEU A 121 0.31 8.94 1.65
C LEU A 121 1.51 8.07 1.29
N GLU A 122 1.91 8.13 0.03
CA GLU A 122 3.15 7.54 -0.44
C GLU A 122 4.31 8.50 -0.14
N TYR A 123 5.45 7.92 0.21
CA TYR A 123 6.71 8.60 0.41
C TYR A 123 7.72 7.91 -0.49
N ALA A 124 8.23 8.64 -1.47
CA ALA A 124 9.35 8.22 -2.29
C ALA A 124 10.63 8.82 -1.70
N VAL A 125 11.56 7.95 -1.31
CA VAL A 125 12.81 8.31 -0.63
C VAL A 125 13.98 7.98 -1.53
N ILE A 126 14.85 8.95 -1.79
CA ILE A 126 16.17 8.74 -2.37
C ILE A 126 17.25 9.19 -1.40
N GLN A 127 18.21 8.33 -1.13
CA GLN A 127 19.34 8.59 -0.25
C GLN A 127 20.57 9.03 -1.07
N ASN A 128 21.50 9.72 -0.43
CA ASN A 128 22.74 10.21 -1.04
C ASN A 128 23.65 9.11 -1.61
N ASN A 129 23.49 7.87 -1.15
CA ASN A 129 24.17 6.69 -1.67
C ASN A 129 23.48 6.08 -2.91
N GLY A 130 22.38 6.68 -3.38
CA GLY A 130 21.59 6.24 -4.52
C GLY A 130 20.52 5.20 -4.19
N ASN A 131 20.39 4.78 -2.93
CA ASN A 131 19.32 3.88 -2.51
C ASN A 131 17.97 4.56 -2.65
N PHE A 132 17.03 3.86 -3.27
CA PHE A 132 15.68 4.33 -3.51
C PHE A 132 14.66 3.33 -2.99
N PHE A 133 13.65 3.80 -2.27
CA PHE A 133 12.53 2.98 -1.86
C PHE A 133 11.26 3.81 -1.69
N LYS A 134 10.12 3.13 -1.70
CA LYS A 134 8.81 3.73 -1.52
C LYS A 134 8.09 3.06 -0.37
N PHE A 135 7.30 3.83 0.35
CA PHE A 135 6.35 3.28 1.32
C PHE A 135 5.09 4.12 1.40
N VAL A 136 4.00 3.49 1.80
CA VAL A 136 2.70 4.14 2.00
C VAL A 136 2.30 4.05 3.44
N ILE A 137 1.92 5.18 4.05
CA ILE A 137 1.28 5.18 5.37
C ILE A 137 -0.23 5.13 5.19
N VAL A 138 -0.85 4.06 5.69
CA VAL A 138 -2.27 3.71 5.54
C VAL A 138 -3.06 4.37 6.69
N PRO A 139 -4.27 4.88 6.43
CA PRO A 139 -4.66 6.25 6.75
C PRO A 139 -4.36 6.66 8.20
N ASN A 140 -3.42 7.59 8.34
CA ASN A 140 -3.35 8.48 9.48
C ASN A 140 -3.73 9.88 8.98
N GLU A 141 -4.69 10.56 9.63
CA GLU A 141 -5.11 11.92 9.27
C GLU A 141 -4.03 12.98 9.54
N LYS A 142 -2.84 12.53 9.97
CA LYS A 142 -1.69 13.35 10.32
C LYS A 142 -0.49 12.90 9.51
N LEU A 143 0.20 13.88 8.94
CA LEU A 143 1.55 13.70 8.41
C LEU A 143 2.47 13.24 9.54
N VAL A 144 3.44 12.41 9.20
CA VAL A 144 4.51 12.09 10.15
C VAL A 144 5.31 13.36 10.36
N GLU A 145 5.18 13.97 11.54
CA GLU A 145 5.79 15.27 11.87
C GLU A 145 7.32 15.23 11.76
N ASN A 146 7.94 14.04 11.89
CA ASN A 146 9.38 13.86 11.76
C ASN A 146 9.75 12.71 10.81
N ILE A 147 9.47 12.91 9.53
CA ILE A 147 9.68 11.89 8.50
C ILE A 147 11.14 11.42 8.38
N PHE A 148 12.12 12.29 8.63
CA PHE A 148 13.53 11.91 8.60
C PHE A 148 13.87 10.90 9.70
N ILE A 149 13.45 11.15 10.95
CA ILE A 149 13.65 10.19 12.04
C ILE A 149 12.97 8.86 11.72
N PHE A 150 11.75 8.92 11.17
CA PHE A 150 11.03 7.70 10.80
C PHE A 150 11.78 6.88 9.74
N VAL A 151 12.26 7.53 8.69
CA VAL A 151 13.05 6.90 7.62
C VAL A 151 14.36 6.31 8.15
N GLU A 152 15.08 7.03 9.00
CA GLU A 152 16.29 6.51 9.66
C GLU A 152 15.99 5.24 10.46
N ASN A 153 14.90 5.23 11.22
CA ASN A 153 14.51 4.06 12.01
C ASN A 153 14.19 2.83 11.14
N ILE A 154 13.59 3.02 9.95
CA ILE A 154 13.35 1.95 8.98
C ILE A 154 14.66 1.34 8.47
N ASN A 155 15.70 2.13 8.27
CA ASN A 155 16.99 1.65 7.76
C ASN A 155 17.79 0.87 8.81
N HIS A 156 17.53 1.11 10.09
CA HIS A 156 18.28 0.56 11.22
C HIS A 156 17.52 -0.55 11.97
N VAL A 157 16.61 -1.25 11.29
CA VAL A 157 15.83 -2.32 11.90
C VAL A 157 16.69 -3.54 12.22
N LYS A 158 16.77 -3.86 13.51
CA LYS A 158 17.34 -5.09 14.05
C LYS A 158 16.23 -6.12 14.29
N ILE A 159 16.40 -7.34 13.79
CA ILE A 159 15.44 -8.42 14.05
C ILE A 159 15.47 -8.85 15.52
N LEU A 160 14.29 -8.92 16.13
CA LEU A 160 14.10 -9.41 17.49
C LEU A 160 13.87 -10.91 17.52
N ARG A 161 14.39 -11.56 18.55
CA ARG A 161 14.02 -12.93 18.90
C ARG A 161 12.82 -12.89 19.85
N VAL A 162 12.07 -13.99 19.90
CA VAL A 162 10.91 -14.13 20.81
C VAL A 162 11.19 -13.70 22.26
N PRO A 163 12.31 -14.11 22.90
CA PRO A 163 12.62 -13.67 24.28
C PRO A 163 12.85 -12.16 24.40
N ASP A 164 13.24 -11.47 23.33
CA ASP A 164 13.48 -10.03 23.35
C ASP A 164 12.16 -9.25 23.35
N ILE A 165 11.08 -9.83 22.81
CA ILE A 165 9.75 -9.23 22.76
C ILE A 165 9.15 -9.11 24.17
N GLU A 166 9.46 -10.05 25.07
CA GLU A 166 8.97 -10.05 26.46
C GLU A 166 9.45 -8.84 27.27
N ASN A 167 10.48 -8.12 26.80
CA ASN A 167 10.95 -6.87 27.41
C ASN A 167 9.92 -5.73 27.30
N TYR A 168 8.93 -5.86 26.41
CA TYR A 168 7.89 -4.85 26.17
C TYR A 168 6.60 -5.19 26.92
N ASN A 169 6.37 -4.51 28.04
CA ASN A 169 5.21 -4.74 28.91
C ASN A 169 3.83 -4.52 28.24
N TYR A 170 3.80 -3.77 27.14
CA TYR A 170 2.59 -3.50 26.34
C TYR A 170 2.37 -4.52 25.20
N ILE A 171 3.31 -5.43 24.95
CA ILE A 171 3.17 -6.51 23.97
C ILE A 171 3.03 -7.83 24.71
N LYS A 172 2.00 -8.60 24.36
CA LYS A 172 1.83 -9.97 24.84
C LYS A 172 1.79 -10.91 23.65
N GLU A 173 2.66 -11.90 23.68
CA GLU A 173 2.63 -12.99 22.73
C GLU A 173 1.65 -14.07 23.22
N GLU A 174 0.59 -14.32 22.45
CA GLU A 174 -0.40 -15.38 22.68
C GLU A 174 -0.19 -16.54 21.69
N GLU A 175 -0.97 -17.62 21.76
CA GLU A 175 -0.77 -18.80 20.91
C GLU A 175 -0.90 -18.48 19.40
N ASP A 176 -1.91 -17.69 19.02
CA ASP A 176 -2.26 -17.39 17.63
C ASP A 176 -2.06 -15.93 17.21
N ARG A 177 -1.72 -15.03 18.15
CA ARG A 177 -1.63 -13.59 17.91
C ARG A 177 -0.65 -12.86 18.82
N TYR A 178 -0.31 -11.63 18.42
CA TYR A 178 0.29 -10.62 19.27
C TYR A 178 -0.79 -9.64 19.73
N SER A 179 -0.86 -9.43 21.04
CA SER A 179 -1.78 -8.48 21.67
C SER A 179 -0.99 -7.25 22.12
N ILE A 180 -1.30 -6.10 21.50
CA ILE A 180 -0.64 -4.81 21.77
C ILE A 180 -1.61 -3.95 22.56
N ASN A 181 -1.29 -3.69 23.83
CA ASN A 181 -2.12 -2.93 24.76
C ASN A 181 -1.56 -1.51 24.89
N ILE A 182 -2.17 -0.55 24.20
CA ILE A 182 -1.81 0.86 24.31
C ILE A 182 -2.89 1.65 25.05
N PRO A 183 -2.59 2.84 25.60
CA PRO A 183 -3.57 3.69 26.24
C PRO A 183 -4.78 3.92 25.33
N ASN A 184 -5.95 3.46 25.80
CA ASN A 184 -7.26 3.56 25.15
C ASN A 184 -7.57 2.60 23.98
N ASN A 185 -6.61 1.80 23.50
CA ASN A 185 -6.86 0.88 22.38
C ASN A 185 -6.07 -0.43 22.56
N ASN A 186 -6.70 -1.53 22.16
CA ASN A 186 -6.02 -2.83 22.06
C ASN A 186 -6.01 -3.26 20.60
N PHE A 187 -4.82 -3.62 20.10
CA PHE A 187 -4.64 -4.15 18.76
C PHE A 187 -4.28 -5.62 18.82
N PHE A 188 -4.83 -6.39 17.90
CA PHE A 188 -4.58 -7.82 17.78
C PHE A 188 -4.03 -8.11 16.39
N ILE A 189 -2.81 -8.65 16.35
CA ILE A 189 -2.13 -8.99 15.10
C ILE A 189 -1.97 -10.51 15.04
N PRO A 190 -2.64 -11.20 14.11
CA PRO A 190 -2.48 -12.65 13.97
C PRO A 190 -1.04 -13.03 13.59
N LYS A 191 -0.47 -14.02 14.29
CA LYS A 191 0.92 -14.47 14.08
C LYS A 191 1.16 -15.03 12.69
N ASN A 192 0.15 -15.68 12.11
CA ASN A 192 0.24 -16.29 10.78
C ASN A 192 0.53 -15.27 9.66
N PHE A 193 0.21 -13.99 9.88
CA PHE A 193 0.51 -12.88 8.97
C PHE A 193 1.90 -12.31 9.15
N ILE A 194 2.49 -12.41 10.34
CA ILE A 194 3.79 -11.84 10.67
C ILE A 194 4.89 -12.83 10.32
N GLU A 195 5.85 -12.37 9.52
CA GLU A 195 7.06 -13.12 9.19
C GLU A 195 8.15 -12.88 10.22
N THR A 196 8.36 -11.62 10.59
CA THR A 196 9.38 -11.23 11.56
C THR A 196 9.00 -9.97 12.32
N ILE A 197 9.64 -9.78 13.47
CA ILE A 197 9.49 -8.57 14.28
C ILE A 197 10.86 -7.92 14.39
N GLY A 198 10.90 -6.62 14.09
CA GLY A 198 12.10 -5.80 14.13
C GLY A 198 11.97 -4.67 15.15
N GLU A 199 13.12 -4.14 15.54
CA GLU A 199 13.26 -2.99 16.43
C GLU A 199 14.26 -2.00 15.86
N SER A 200 13.97 -0.72 16.00
CA SER A 200 14.92 0.37 15.88
C SER A 200 14.88 1.23 17.15
N ASP A 201 15.70 2.28 17.24
CA ASP A 201 15.79 3.11 18.46
C ASP A 201 14.41 3.59 18.96
N GLY A 202 13.57 4.13 18.08
CA GLY A 202 12.26 4.68 18.42
C GLY A 202 11.06 3.78 18.15
N PHE A 203 11.22 2.66 17.43
CA PHE A 203 10.07 1.91 16.89
C PHE A 203 10.22 0.40 17.02
N LEU A 204 9.06 -0.25 17.08
CA LEU A 204 8.90 -1.69 16.85
C LEU A 204 8.13 -1.91 15.56
N PHE A 205 8.53 -2.90 14.78
CA PHE A 205 7.99 -3.21 13.46
C PHE A 205 7.54 -4.66 13.41
N PHE A 206 6.25 -4.90 13.20
CA PHE A 206 5.69 -6.22 12.92
C PHE A 206 5.56 -6.37 11.41
N ILE A 207 6.48 -7.12 10.81
CA ILE A 207 6.66 -7.20 9.37
C ILE A 207 5.89 -8.41 8.86
N SER A 208 4.91 -8.17 7.99
CA SER A 208 4.14 -9.24 7.38
C SER A 208 4.97 -10.05 6.40
N LYS A 209 4.50 -11.26 6.12
CA LYS A 209 4.93 -12.01 4.94
C LYS A 209 4.80 -11.14 3.69
N LYS A 210 5.74 -11.28 2.77
CA LYS A 210 5.74 -10.55 1.50
C LYS A 210 4.56 -11.00 0.62
N TYR A 211 3.81 -10.04 0.10
CA TYR A 211 2.73 -10.24 -0.87
C TYR A 211 3.16 -9.59 -2.19
N GLY A 212 3.70 -10.37 -3.12
CA GLY A 212 4.23 -9.83 -4.38
C GLY A 212 5.41 -8.87 -4.13
N LEU A 213 5.23 -7.59 -4.46
CA LEU A 213 6.24 -6.53 -4.31
C LEU A 213 6.10 -5.70 -3.01
N PHE A 214 5.22 -6.10 -2.10
CA PHE A 214 4.97 -5.32 -0.89
C PHE A 214 4.99 -6.15 0.39
N ASN A 215 5.45 -5.48 1.46
CA ASN A 215 5.33 -5.95 2.83
C ASN A 215 4.41 -4.99 3.58
N LYS A 216 3.41 -5.53 4.26
CA LYS A 216 2.61 -4.76 5.20
C LYS A 216 3.33 -4.77 6.54
N ILE A 217 3.58 -3.60 7.10
CA ILE A 217 4.32 -3.45 8.35
C ILE A 217 3.45 -2.66 9.31
N TYR A 218 3.24 -3.24 10.49
CA TYR A 218 2.65 -2.49 11.59
C TYR A 218 3.78 -1.90 12.42
N TYR A 219 3.75 -0.60 12.66
CA TYR A 219 4.75 0.06 13.47
C TYR A 219 4.14 0.56 14.78
N LEU A 220 4.95 0.54 15.82
CA LEU A 220 4.61 1.06 17.14
C LEU A 220 5.73 1.96 17.62
N GLU A 221 5.41 3.22 17.88
CA GLU A 221 6.35 4.19 18.45
C GLU A 221 6.51 3.91 19.95
N LYS A 222 7.75 3.72 20.43
CA LYS A 222 8.00 3.26 21.81
C LYS A 222 7.58 4.29 22.86
N ASP A 223 7.82 5.57 22.58
CA ASP A 223 7.61 6.65 23.54
C ASP A 223 6.15 7.07 23.67
N THR A 224 5.46 7.21 22.54
CA THR A 224 4.08 7.67 22.48
C THR A 224 3.07 6.52 22.46
N GLN A 225 3.54 5.31 22.13
CA GLN A 225 2.70 4.13 21.89
C GLN A 225 1.69 4.34 20.75
N ASN A 226 2.02 5.25 19.81
CA ASN A 226 1.25 5.40 18.58
C ASN A 226 1.44 4.17 17.70
N PHE A 227 0.33 3.52 17.38
CA PHE A 227 0.29 2.38 16.48
C PHE A 227 -0.17 2.80 15.09
N GLY A 228 0.51 2.33 14.06
CA GLY A 228 0.16 2.63 12.68
C GLY A 228 0.49 1.50 11.72
N GLU A 229 0.03 1.67 10.49
CA GLU A 229 0.24 0.72 9.40
C GLU A 229 0.99 1.41 8.26
N LEU A 230 1.99 0.73 7.73
CA LEU A 230 2.69 1.13 6.52
C LEU A 230 2.78 -0.04 5.55
N ILE A 231 2.87 0.27 4.26
CA ILE A 231 3.11 -0.68 3.18
C ILE A 231 4.47 -0.32 2.58
N MET A 232 5.47 -1.16 2.77
CA MET A 232 6.75 -1.03 2.08
C MET A 232 6.59 -1.57 0.66
N ILE A 233 6.99 -0.79 -0.33
CA ILE A 233 7.00 -1.17 -1.74
C ILE A 233 8.48 -1.31 -2.13
N THR A 234 8.94 -2.56 -2.25
CA THR A 234 10.34 -2.86 -2.57
C THR A 234 10.46 -4.18 -3.34
N GLU A 235 11.38 -4.19 -4.31
CA GLU A 235 11.75 -5.41 -5.02
C GLU A 235 12.51 -6.39 -4.10
N SER A 236 13.32 -5.88 -3.17
CA SER A 236 14.06 -6.68 -2.18
C SER A 236 13.18 -7.08 -0.98
N ASN A 237 13.65 -8.00 -0.15
CA ASN A 237 12.95 -8.32 1.10
C ASN A 237 13.31 -7.29 2.17
N PHE A 238 12.31 -6.77 2.88
CA PHE A 238 12.49 -5.90 4.03
C PHE A 238 12.32 -6.72 5.34
N PRO A 239 13.18 -6.54 6.37
CA PRO A 239 14.34 -5.66 6.38
C PRO A 239 15.46 -6.23 5.48
N ASN A 240 16.33 -5.38 4.95
CA ASN A 240 17.50 -5.86 4.19
C ASN A 240 18.46 -6.53 5.18
N ILE A 241 18.25 -7.82 5.45
CA ILE A 241 19.15 -8.64 6.25
C ILE A 241 20.35 -8.94 5.35
N PHE A 242 21.51 -8.38 5.69
CA PHE A 242 22.79 -8.71 5.08
C PHE A 242 23.10 -10.20 5.14
#